data_AF-A0A7V5N5C7-F1
#
_entry.id   AF-A0A7V5N5C7-F1
#
_cell.length_a   1.000
_cell.length_b   1.000
_cell.length_c   1.000
_cell.angle_alpha   90.00
_cell.angle_beta   90.00
_cell.angle_gamma   90.00
#
_symmetry.space_group_name_H-M   'P 1'
#
loop_
_entity.id
_entity.type
_entity.pdbx_description
1 polymer ?
#
loop_
_entity_poly.entity_id
_entity_poly.type
_entity_poly.pdbx_seq_one_letter_code
_entity_poly.pdbx_strand_id
1 'polypeptide(L)'
;MTSETPFYLAKVECPVCKTINEFETIKVGAYTENGRDTDFCPNDITWRNPRYQSYNPLLYFTATCESCFYTREYTKSYKDWKNDSYFKTYRQKAIKDQHLNLLSKPDSVIREVGEKLDSSRYPNETALLKLTLAVIDETLNDKPSNLDLGRYYLRIGWLYRDMERGENPNQQNLKVHLISIENKINTLKASLNDVNTNLYDVDHAITQEFEDNKIASELKSILLPIRDKYDTELKSFNETLKQLIGKIDDLEIINQEHKKAALGGDFDEHTPSYFEYKSFFEFLTAMAEKNKEIVLNEKEALTKAVEYYKLAFSEGREIAQGNQQIQASYLIAELSRRIGQSEQAKEYFNTTIRNGQELVYRHKGDRSRTALARKILELAIEQARENRAATEAI
;
A
#
# COMPACT_ATOMS: atom_id res chain seq x y z
N MET A 1 -1.18 23.45 -14.87
CA MET A 1 -1.94 22.24 -14.53
C MET A 1 -2.50 22.44 -13.15
N THR A 2 -3.82 22.45 -13.00
CA THR A 2 -4.52 22.90 -11.80
C THR A 2 -4.10 22.09 -10.57
N SER A 3 -3.63 22.81 -9.55
CA SER A 3 -3.13 22.35 -8.25
C SER A 3 -4.23 21.80 -7.32
N GLU A 4 -5.34 21.33 -7.87
CA GLU A 4 -6.44 20.84 -7.04
C GLU A 4 -6.15 19.44 -6.53
N THR A 5 -6.05 19.35 -5.21
CA THR A 5 -6.05 18.08 -4.49
C THR A 5 -7.34 17.30 -4.82
N PRO A 6 -7.26 15.98 -5.07
CA PRO A 6 -8.43 15.13 -5.27
C PRO A 6 -9.25 14.93 -4.00
N PHE A 7 -8.78 15.45 -2.86
CA PHE A 7 -9.39 15.25 -1.56
C PHE A 7 -10.01 16.53 -0.98
N TYR A 8 -10.97 16.33 -0.08
CA TYR A 8 -11.34 17.31 0.92
C TYR A 8 -11.19 16.68 2.30
N LEU A 9 -10.86 17.51 3.30
CA LEU A 9 -10.65 17.06 4.66
C LEU A 9 -11.97 17.10 5.43
N ALA A 10 -12.21 16.10 6.26
CA ALA A 10 -13.35 16.07 7.16
C ALA A 10 -12.91 15.58 8.55
N LYS A 11 -13.33 16.33 9.57
CA LYS A 11 -13.03 16.02 10.96
C LYS A 11 -14.08 15.07 11.53
N VAL A 12 -13.63 13.98 12.15
CA VAL A 12 -14.49 12.98 12.77
C VAL A 12 -13.94 12.60 14.14
N GLU A 13 -14.77 12.71 15.17
CA GLU A 13 -14.43 12.24 16.51
C GLU A 13 -14.47 10.71 16.56
N CYS A 14 -13.43 10.06 17.08
CA CYS A 14 -13.40 8.62 17.26
C CYS A 14 -14.45 8.18 18.30
N PRO A 15 -15.33 7.20 17.98
CA PRO A 15 -16.33 6.74 18.94
C PRO A 15 -15.75 6.02 20.16
N VAL A 16 -14.51 5.52 20.06
CA VAL A 16 -13.82 4.75 21.10
C VAL A 16 -13.04 5.66 22.05
N CYS A 17 -12.02 6.37 21.56
CA CYS A 17 -11.11 7.17 22.38
C CYS A 17 -11.41 8.68 22.41
N LYS A 18 -12.36 9.16 21.61
CA LYS A 18 -12.75 10.59 21.50
C LYS A 18 -11.74 11.53 20.83
N THR A 19 -10.62 11.01 20.33
CA THR A 19 -9.70 11.81 19.50
C THR A 19 -10.41 12.33 18.25
N ILE A 20 -10.21 13.61 17.94
CA ILE A 20 -10.74 14.23 16.72
C ILE A 20 -9.71 14.00 15.61
N ASN A 21 -10.06 13.16 14.65
CA ASN A 21 -9.20 12.83 13.52
C ASN A 21 -9.58 13.69 12.31
N GLU A 22 -8.63 13.95 11.43
CA GLU A 22 -8.86 14.59 10.14
C GLU A 22 -8.61 13.58 9.01
N PHE A 23 -9.65 13.28 8.22
CA PHE A 23 -9.60 12.26 7.19
C PHE A 23 -9.76 12.86 5.79
N GLU A 24 -8.94 12.38 4.86
CA GLU A 24 -9.04 12.67 3.43
C GLU A 24 -10.25 11.94 2.84
N THR A 25 -11.14 12.69 2.18
CA THR A 25 -12.26 12.14 1.42
C THR A 25 -12.07 12.41 -0.07
N ILE A 26 -12.15 11.36 -0.89
CA ILE A 26 -12.07 11.47 -2.34
C ILE A 26 -13.24 12.32 -2.87
N LYS A 27 -12.94 13.35 -3.66
CA LYS A 27 -13.94 14.16 -4.37
C LYS A 27 -14.62 13.32 -5.45
N VAL A 28 -15.92 13.53 -5.64
CA VAL A 28 -16.66 12.87 -6.73
C VAL A 28 -16.00 13.18 -8.07
N GLY A 29 -15.68 12.13 -8.82
CA GLY A 29 -14.99 12.23 -10.10
C GLY A 29 -13.48 12.44 -10.02
N ALA A 30 -12.84 12.34 -8.85
CA ALA A 30 -11.38 12.44 -8.74
C ALA A 30 -10.63 11.34 -9.51
N TYR A 31 -11.27 10.19 -9.72
CA TYR A 31 -10.79 9.11 -10.59
C TYR A 31 -11.95 8.52 -11.40
N THR A 32 -11.62 7.75 -12.44
CA THR A 32 -12.56 6.97 -13.26
C THR A 32 -12.18 5.50 -13.27
N GLU A 33 -13.17 4.60 -13.35
CA GLU A 33 -13.00 3.15 -13.50
C GLU A 33 -13.33 2.78 -14.96
N ASN A 34 -12.39 2.19 -15.71
CA ASN A 34 -12.62 1.85 -17.13
C ASN A 34 -13.04 0.38 -17.34
N GLY A 35 -13.15 -0.41 -16.27
CA GLY A 35 -13.60 -1.78 -16.31
C GLY A 35 -13.85 -2.37 -14.94
N ARG A 36 -14.42 -3.57 -14.90
CA ARG A 36 -14.53 -4.38 -13.68
C ARG A 36 -14.26 -5.83 -14.01
N ASP A 37 -13.57 -6.50 -13.10
CA ASP A 37 -13.38 -7.95 -13.12
C ASP A 37 -14.70 -8.67 -12.78
N THR A 38 -14.75 -9.99 -12.95
CA THR A 38 -15.97 -10.81 -12.78
C THR A 38 -16.47 -10.81 -11.34
N ASP A 39 -15.61 -10.56 -10.35
CA ASP A 39 -15.96 -10.37 -8.94
C ASP A 39 -16.25 -8.90 -8.56
N PHE A 40 -16.39 -8.04 -9.57
CA PHE A 40 -16.60 -6.60 -9.49
C PHE A 40 -15.40 -5.77 -9.02
N CYS A 41 -14.19 -6.34 -8.92
CA CYS A 41 -12.98 -5.57 -8.69
C CYS A 41 -12.83 -4.48 -9.77
N PRO A 42 -12.74 -3.19 -9.41
CA PRO A 42 -12.46 -2.16 -10.40
C PRO A 42 -11.11 -2.39 -11.08
N ASN A 43 -11.08 -2.23 -12.39
CA ASN A 43 -9.85 -2.29 -13.20
C ASN A 43 -9.61 -0.93 -13.87
N ASP A 44 -8.37 -0.70 -14.30
CA ASP A 44 -7.95 0.45 -15.10
C ASP A 44 -8.35 1.79 -14.49
N ILE A 45 -8.18 1.91 -13.17
CA ILE A 45 -8.46 3.13 -12.41
C ILE A 45 -7.55 4.24 -12.93
N THR A 46 -8.14 5.36 -13.35
CA THR A 46 -7.38 6.53 -13.83
C THR A 46 -7.69 7.73 -12.94
N TRP A 47 -6.69 8.21 -12.20
CA TRP A 47 -6.82 9.44 -11.41
C TRP A 47 -6.73 10.66 -12.32
N ARG A 48 -7.61 11.65 -12.10
CA ARG A 48 -7.55 12.92 -12.83
C ARG A 48 -6.24 13.67 -12.58
N ASN A 49 -5.70 13.55 -11.38
CA ASN A 49 -4.39 14.08 -11.03
C ASN A 49 -3.36 12.93 -11.07
N PRO A 50 -2.43 12.91 -12.04
CA PRO A 50 -1.49 11.80 -12.23
C PRO A 50 -0.59 11.51 -11.02
N ARG A 51 -0.40 12.49 -10.10
CA ARG A 51 0.37 12.27 -8.86
C ARG A 51 -0.25 11.20 -7.96
N TYR A 52 -1.55 10.96 -8.09
CA TYR A 52 -2.28 9.99 -7.30
C TYR A 52 -2.48 8.65 -8.00
N GLN A 53 -1.97 8.49 -9.22
CA GLN A 53 -2.16 7.28 -10.02
C GLN A 53 -1.62 6.01 -9.33
N SER A 54 -0.67 6.21 -8.42
CA SER A 54 -0.06 5.19 -7.57
C SER A 54 -0.90 4.74 -6.37
N TYR A 55 -1.97 5.45 -6.04
CA TYR A 55 -2.77 5.17 -4.85
C TYR A 55 -4.00 4.39 -5.24
N ASN A 56 -4.15 3.20 -4.67
CA ASN A 56 -5.40 2.48 -4.76
C ASN A 56 -6.48 3.26 -3.97
N PRO A 57 -7.66 3.57 -4.55
CA PRO A 57 -8.73 4.27 -3.84
C PRO A 57 -9.16 3.58 -2.52
N LEU A 58 -8.93 2.28 -2.38
CA LEU A 58 -9.18 1.53 -1.14
C LEU A 58 -8.39 2.05 0.06
N LEU A 59 -7.28 2.75 -0.14
CA LEU A 59 -6.53 3.41 0.94
C LEU A 59 -7.40 4.40 1.75
N TYR A 60 -8.42 4.96 1.11
CA TYR A 60 -9.35 5.96 1.66
C TYR A 60 -10.73 5.38 2.00
N PHE A 61 -10.89 4.06 1.86
CA PHE A 61 -12.17 3.37 2.08
C PHE A 61 -12.53 3.27 3.56
N THR A 62 -11.53 3.13 4.44
CA THR A 62 -11.68 3.08 5.90
C THR A 62 -11.05 4.30 6.57
N ALA A 63 -11.58 4.62 7.74
CA ALA A 63 -11.05 5.64 8.64
C ALA A 63 -10.46 4.97 9.88
N THR A 64 -9.17 5.20 10.12
CA THR A 64 -8.41 4.65 11.26
C THR A 64 -8.03 5.76 12.21
N CYS A 65 -8.40 5.64 13.48
CA CYS A 65 -8.03 6.61 14.51
C CYS A 65 -6.51 6.68 14.70
N GLU A 66 -5.92 7.87 14.65
CA GLU A 66 -4.48 8.08 14.84
C GLU A 66 -3.99 7.75 16.25
N SER A 67 -4.91 7.76 17.23
CA SER A 67 -4.57 7.59 18.64
C SER A 67 -4.79 6.17 19.17
N CYS A 68 -5.83 5.46 18.69
CA CYS A 68 -6.16 4.13 19.20
C CYS A 68 -6.27 3.06 18.11
N PHE A 69 -6.09 3.43 16.83
CA PHE A 69 -6.19 2.52 15.69
C PHE A 69 -7.57 1.89 15.44
N TYR A 70 -8.61 2.33 16.15
CA TYR A 70 -10.00 1.96 15.84
C TYR A 70 -10.31 2.31 14.39
N THR A 71 -10.75 1.32 13.62
CA THR A 71 -10.94 1.42 12.18
C THR A 71 -12.32 0.98 11.76
N ARG A 72 -12.93 1.74 10.85
CA ARG A 72 -14.24 1.43 10.27
C ARG A 72 -14.37 1.96 8.85
N GLU A 73 -15.28 1.40 8.06
CA GLU A 73 -15.65 1.98 6.76
C GLU A 73 -16.05 3.45 6.89
N TYR A 74 -15.49 4.27 6.02
CA TYR A 74 -15.63 5.72 6.06
C TYR A 74 -16.93 6.20 5.38
N THR A 75 -18.06 5.80 5.97
CA THR A 75 -19.41 6.13 5.49
C THR A 75 -19.94 7.43 6.08
N LYS A 76 -21.03 7.97 5.50
CA LYS A 76 -21.78 9.08 6.10
C LYS A 76 -22.27 8.73 7.51
N SER A 77 -22.76 7.51 7.71
CA SER A 77 -23.22 7.05 9.02
C SER A 77 -22.11 7.11 10.07
N TYR A 78 -20.88 6.73 9.69
CA TYR A 78 -19.74 6.86 10.58
C TYR A 78 -19.39 8.32 10.88
N LYS A 79 -19.37 9.21 9.88
CA LYS A 79 -19.12 10.65 10.11
C LYS A 79 -20.12 11.26 11.09
N ASP A 80 -21.38 10.83 11.00
CA ASP A 80 -22.50 11.31 11.82
C ASP A 80 -22.83 10.36 12.98
N TRP A 81 -21.90 9.50 13.44
CA TRP A 81 -22.20 8.44 14.42
C TRP A 81 -22.80 8.96 15.73
N LYS A 82 -22.51 10.22 16.11
CA LYS A 82 -23.10 10.88 17.29
C LYS A 82 -24.62 11.01 17.20
N ASN A 83 -25.17 11.03 15.99
CA ASN A 83 -26.61 11.10 15.72
C ASN A 83 -27.23 9.70 15.55
N ASP A 84 -26.42 8.64 15.40
CA ASP A 84 -26.88 7.26 15.32
C ASP A 84 -27.21 6.73 16.73
N SER A 85 -28.49 6.80 17.10
CA SER A 85 -28.96 6.30 18.40
C SER A 85 -28.79 4.79 18.54
N TYR A 86 -28.92 4.02 17.45
CA TYR A 86 -28.74 2.58 17.49
C TYR A 86 -27.29 2.21 17.78
N PHE A 87 -26.35 2.83 17.07
CA PHE A 87 -24.92 2.60 17.31
C PHE A 87 -24.52 2.96 18.74
N LYS A 88 -24.90 4.14 19.24
CA LYS A 88 -24.56 4.58 20.60
C LYS A 88 -25.11 3.64 21.68
N THR A 89 -26.36 3.21 21.54
CA THR A 89 -27.02 2.38 22.56
C THR A 89 -26.53 0.94 22.53
N TYR A 90 -26.37 0.36 21.34
CA TYR A 90 -26.20 -1.10 21.20
C TYR A 90 -24.82 -1.56 20.76
N ARG A 91 -23.98 -0.69 20.16
CA ARG A 91 -22.66 -1.10 19.63
C ARG A 91 -21.51 -0.39 20.32
N GLN A 92 -21.61 0.92 20.55
CA GLN A 92 -20.49 1.75 21.00
C GLN A 92 -19.84 1.26 22.29
N LYS A 93 -20.64 0.84 23.28
CA LYS A 93 -20.11 0.37 24.57
C LYS A 93 -19.27 -0.91 24.39
N ALA A 94 -19.85 -1.93 23.75
CA ALA A 94 -19.19 -3.21 23.51
C ALA A 94 -17.88 -3.02 22.74
N ILE A 95 -17.93 -2.30 21.61
CA ILE A 95 -16.73 -2.08 20.79
C ILE A 95 -15.66 -1.29 21.55
N LYS A 96 -16.06 -0.26 22.30
CA LYS A 96 -15.11 0.56 23.08
C LYS A 96 -14.39 -0.29 24.12
N ASP A 97 -15.14 -1.06 24.91
CA ASP A 97 -14.58 -1.84 26.01
C ASP A 97 -13.66 -2.95 25.46
N GLN A 98 -14.10 -3.68 24.43
CA GLN A 98 -13.32 -4.76 23.83
C GLN A 98 -12.07 -4.25 23.09
N HIS A 99 -12.19 -3.18 22.31
CA HIS A 99 -11.08 -2.59 21.57
C HIS A 99 -10.00 -2.04 22.50
N LEU A 100 -10.38 -1.26 23.53
CA LEU A 100 -9.40 -0.70 24.47
C LEU A 100 -8.73 -1.78 25.32
N ASN A 101 -9.47 -2.84 25.68
CA ASN A 101 -8.88 -4.00 26.34
C ASN A 101 -7.83 -4.67 25.43
N LEU A 102 -8.17 -4.93 24.16
CA LEU A 102 -7.21 -5.48 23.20
C LEU A 102 -5.99 -4.57 23.01
N LEU A 103 -6.18 -3.25 22.95
CA LEU A 103 -5.12 -2.25 22.78
C LEU A 103 -4.14 -2.22 23.96
N SER A 104 -4.66 -2.42 25.17
CA SER A 104 -3.88 -2.32 26.41
C SER A 104 -2.86 -3.45 26.60
N LYS A 105 -2.99 -4.56 25.86
CA LYS A 105 -2.11 -5.72 26.00
C LYS A 105 -0.69 -5.44 25.47
N PRO A 106 0.38 -6.00 26.07
CA PRO A 106 1.75 -5.83 25.57
C PRO A 106 1.96 -6.36 24.14
N ASP A 107 1.26 -7.42 23.76
CA ASP A 107 1.28 -8.10 22.46
C ASP A 107 0.08 -7.74 21.58
N SER A 108 -0.43 -6.51 21.73
CA SER A 108 -1.63 -6.06 21.05
C SER A 108 -1.45 -6.01 19.54
N VAL A 109 -2.14 -6.93 18.84
CA VAL A 109 -2.14 -6.98 17.37
C VAL A 109 -2.62 -5.67 16.74
N ILE A 110 -3.58 -4.95 17.35
CA ILE A 110 -4.05 -3.68 16.80
C ILE A 110 -3.03 -2.55 16.96
N ARG A 111 -2.20 -2.58 18.02
CA ARG A 111 -1.09 -1.63 18.15
C ARG A 111 0.00 -1.94 17.13
N GLU A 112 0.42 -3.21 17.05
CA GLU A 112 1.48 -3.62 16.14
C GLU A 112 1.09 -3.37 14.67
N VAL A 113 -0.16 -3.63 14.28
CA VAL A 113 -0.66 -3.28 12.95
C VAL A 113 -0.80 -1.77 12.76
N GLY A 114 -1.34 -1.08 13.76
CA GLY A 114 -1.58 0.37 13.70
C GLY A 114 -0.30 1.20 13.56
N GLU A 115 0.77 0.81 14.24
CA GLU A 115 2.08 1.49 14.20
C GLU A 115 2.81 1.33 12.86
N LYS A 116 2.39 0.38 12.01
CA LYS A 116 2.95 0.14 10.66
C LYS A 116 2.12 0.77 9.54
N LEU A 117 1.10 1.56 9.86
CA LEU A 117 0.35 2.30 8.85
C LEU A 117 1.21 3.45 8.32
N ASP A 118 1.58 3.36 7.04
CA ASP A 118 2.34 4.39 6.35
C ASP A 118 1.90 4.49 4.89
N SER A 119 0.90 5.35 4.65
CA SER A 119 0.36 5.57 3.31
C SER A 119 1.37 6.16 2.32
N SER A 120 2.46 6.75 2.81
CA SER A 120 3.45 7.40 1.96
C SER A 120 4.48 6.40 1.42
N ARG A 121 4.98 5.52 2.30
CA ARG A 121 5.98 4.50 1.95
C ARG A 121 5.36 3.19 1.47
N TYR A 122 4.22 2.81 2.03
CA TYR A 122 3.58 1.51 1.78
C TYR A 122 2.07 1.66 1.56
N PRO A 123 1.63 2.32 0.48
CA PRO A 123 0.21 2.66 0.27
C PRO A 123 -0.70 1.44 0.15
N ASN A 124 -0.26 0.37 -0.53
CA ASN A 124 -1.07 -0.83 -0.74
C ASN A 124 -1.14 -1.67 0.54
N GLU A 125 0.00 -1.86 1.19
CA GLU A 125 0.11 -2.51 2.49
C GLU A 125 -0.73 -1.77 3.53
N THR A 126 -0.66 -0.43 3.56
CA THR A 126 -1.48 0.39 4.46
C THR A 126 -2.97 0.22 4.19
N ALA A 127 -3.40 0.21 2.92
CA ALA A 127 -4.80 -0.06 2.58
C ALA A 127 -5.25 -1.44 3.09
N LEU A 128 -4.38 -2.45 2.97
CA LEU A 128 -4.64 -3.80 3.44
C LEU A 128 -4.73 -3.83 4.97
N LEU A 129 -3.76 -3.27 5.68
CA LEU A 129 -3.73 -3.21 7.13
C LEU A 129 -4.92 -2.45 7.71
N LYS A 130 -5.36 -1.35 7.08
CA LYS A 130 -6.57 -0.65 7.51
C LYS A 130 -7.82 -1.51 7.34
N LEU A 131 -7.95 -2.28 6.25
CA LEU A 131 -9.07 -3.22 6.10
C LEU A 131 -8.99 -4.34 7.13
N THR A 132 -7.80 -4.85 7.42
CA THR A 132 -7.57 -5.85 8.48
C THR A 132 -7.97 -5.31 9.86
N LEU A 133 -7.61 -4.07 10.20
CA LEU A 133 -8.06 -3.43 11.44
C LEU A 133 -9.60 -3.30 11.47
N ALA A 134 -10.23 -2.92 10.35
CA ALA A 134 -11.68 -2.84 10.26
C ALA A 134 -12.37 -4.20 10.49
N VAL A 135 -11.78 -5.28 9.97
CA VAL A 135 -12.24 -6.65 10.23
C VAL A 135 -12.14 -6.97 11.72
N ILE A 136 -10.96 -6.77 12.32
CA ILE A 136 -10.75 -7.03 13.75
C ILE A 136 -11.79 -6.26 14.58
N ASP A 137 -11.95 -4.96 14.33
CA ASP A 137 -12.92 -4.14 15.05
C ASP A 137 -14.38 -4.56 14.83
N GLU A 138 -14.75 -5.01 13.62
CA GLU A 138 -16.10 -5.50 13.38
C GLU A 138 -16.36 -6.80 14.16
N THR A 139 -15.38 -7.71 14.25
CA THR A 139 -15.48 -8.97 15.02
C THR A 139 -15.55 -8.79 16.54
N LEU A 140 -15.14 -7.63 17.07
CA LEU A 140 -15.29 -7.27 18.49
C LEU A 140 -16.71 -6.84 18.86
N ASN A 141 -17.66 -6.79 17.92
CA ASN A 141 -19.06 -6.53 18.26
C ASN A 141 -19.75 -7.82 18.71
N ASP A 142 -20.70 -7.71 19.64
CA ASP A 142 -21.54 -8.85 20.06
C ASP A 142 -22.34 -9.45 18.90
N LYS A 143 -22.68 -8.61 17.91
CA LYS A 143 -23.35 -8.98 16.66
C LYS A 143 -22.61 -8.32 15.49
N PRO A 144 -21.54 -8.95 14.99
CA PRO A 144 -20.82 -8.46 13.82
C PRO A 144 -21.72 -8.44 12.59
N SER A 145 -21.48 -7.49 11.69
CA SER A 145 -22.09 -7.50 10.36
C SER A 145 -21.34 -8.47 9.45
N ASN A 146 -21.97 -9.60 9.12
CA ASN A 146 -21.39 -10.58 8.21
C ASN A 146 -21.24 -9.98 6.81
N LEU A 147 -22.18 -9.12 6.41
CA LEU A 147 -22.09 -8.41 5.13
C LEU A 147 -20.86 -7.49 5.06
N ASP A 148 -20.59 -6.70 6.10
CA ASP A 148 -19.42 -5.82 6.12
C ASP A 148 -18.12 -6.63 6.17
N LEU A 149 -18.05 -7.70 6.97
CA LEU A 149 -16.90 -8.60 7.00
C LEU A 149 -16.61 -9.21 5.61
N GLY A 150 -17.64 -9.73 4.92
CA GLY A 150 -17.51 -10.23 3.55
C GLY A 150 -17.01 -9.17 2.56
N ARG A 151 -17.49 -7.93 2.70
CA ARG A 151 -17.06 -6.79 1.88
C ARG A 151 -15.62 -6.37 2.14
N TYR A 152 -15.14 -6.44 3.39
CA TYR A 152 -13.76 -6.12 3.74
C TYR A 152 -12.81 -7.18 3.20
N TYR A 153 -13.10 -8.47 3.43
CA TYR A 153 -12.29 -9.56 2.92
C TYR A 153 -12.21 -9.61 1.39
N LEU A 154 -13.31 -9.31 0.70
CA LEU A 154 -13.30 -9.18 -0.76
C LEU A 154 -12.29 -8.11 -1.23
N ARG A 155 -12.27 -6.95 -0.56
CA ARG A 155 -11.34 -5.86 -0.88
C ARG A 155 -9.90 -6.19 -0.49
N ILE A 156 -9.68 -6.94 0.59
CA ILE A 156 -8.36 -7.47 0.93
C ILE A 156 -7.86 -8.38 -0.20
N GLY A 157 -8.72 -9.26 -0.73
CA GLY A 157 -8.41 -10.08 -1.90
C GLY A 157 -8.03 -9.25 -3.13
N TRP A 158 -8.77 -8.17 -3.41
CA TRP A 158 -8.44 -7.24 -4.49
C TRP A 158 -7.09 -6.55 -4.30
N LEU A 159 -6.74 -6.17 -3.07
CA LEU A 159 -5.44 -5.56 -2.78
C LEU A 159 -4.29 -6.55 -2.99
N TYR A 160 -4.42 -7.80 -2.57
CA TYR A 160 -3.43 -8.82 -2.88
C TYR A 160 -3.23 -8.98 -4.39
N ARG A 161 -4.33 -9.05 -5.15
CA ARG A 161 -4.29 -9.13 -6.62
C ARG A 161 -3.58 -7.93 -7.24
N ASP A 162 -3.81 -6.74 -6.71
CA ASP A 162 -3.15 -5.50 -7.17
C ASP A 162 -1.65 -5.51 -6.84
N MET A 163 -1.28 -5.96 -5.63
CA MET A 163 0.11 -6.08 -5.20
C MET A 163 0.90 -7.12 -6.00
N GLU A 164 0.26 -8.23 -6.42
CA GLU A 164 0.88 -9.23 -7.30
C GLU A 164 1.12 -8.73 -8.73
N ARG A 165 0.36 -7.75 -9.21
CA ARG A 165 0.55 -7.13 -10.54
C ARG A 165 1.81 -6.26 -10.64
N GLY A 166 2.47 -5.98 -9.52
CA GLY A 166 3.80 -5.37 -9.47
C GLY A 166 3.88 -4.09 -8.63
N GLU A 167 5.10 -3.57 -8.51
CA GLU A 167 5.36 -2.35 -7.74
C GLU A 167 4.72 -1.11 -8.36
N ASN A 168 4.32 -0.20 -7.48
CA ASN A 168 3.80 1.11 -7.78
C ASN A 168 4.73 1.89 -8.76
N PRO A 169 4.23 2.37 -9.92
CA PRO A 169 5.03 3.09 -10.91
C PRO A 169 5.73 4.34 -10.36
N ASN A 170 5.15 5.03 -9.38
CA ASN A 170 5.77 6.20 -8.75
C ASN A 170 6.90 5.81 -7.79
N GLN A 171 6.80 4.67 -7.10
CA GLN A 171 7.91 4.13 -6.30
C GLN A 171 9.04 3.64 -7.20
N GLN A 172 8.72 3.00 -8.33
CA GLN A 172 9.70 2.65 -9.36
C GLN A 172 10.42 3.90 -9.89
N ASN A 173 9.67 4.96 -10.25
CA ASN A 173 10.26 6.22 -10.70
C ASN A 173 11.14 6.87 -9.61
N LEU A 174 10.71 6.85 -8.35
CA LEU A 174 11.49 7.37 -7.22
C LEU A 174 12.80 6.58 -7.03
N LYS A 175 12.76 5.24 -7.10
CA LYS A 175 13.95 4.38 -7.08
C LYS A 175 14.90 4.74 -8.20
N VAL A 176 14.41 4.91 -9.42
CA VAL A 176 15.22 5.33 -10.58
C VAL A 176 15.89 6.69 -10.33
N HIS A 177 15.18 7.65 -9.74
CA HIS A 177 15.75 8.94 -9.39
C HIS A 177 16.84 8.82 -8.30
N LEU A 178 16.62 8.03 -7.26
CA LEU A 178 17.60 7.81 -6.19
C LEU A 178 18.88 7.12 -6.70
N ILE A 179 18.74 6.11 -7.56
CA ILE A 179 19.87 5.46 -8.25
C ILE A 179 20.61 6.47 -9.14
N SER A 180 19.88 7.35 -9.84
CA SER A 180 20.49 8.40 -10.65
C SER A 180 21.32 9.39 -9.81
N ILE A 181 20.84 9.76 -8.62
CA ILE A 181 21.57 10.63 -7.68
C ILE A 181 22.83 9.94 -7.18
N GLU A 182 22.73 8.69 -6.75
CA GLU A 182 23.88 7.89 -6.30
C GLU A 182 24.96 7.77 -7.38
N ASN A 183 24.57 7.44 -8.61
CA ASN A 183 25.51 7.36 -9.73
C ASN A 183 26.24 8.69 -9.98
N LYS A 184 25.56 9.83 -9.81
CA LYS A 184 26.18 11.16 -9.92
C LYS A 184 27.15 11.43 -8.78
N ILE A 185 26.83 11.04 -7.54
CA ILE A 185 27.73 11.15 -6.38
C ILE A 185 28.99 10.29 -6.61
N ASN A 186 28.82 9.04 -7.04
CA ASN A 186 29.93 8.13 -7.35
C ASN A 186 30.82 8.67 -8.47
N THR A 187 30.23 9.29 -9.49
CA THR A 187 30.98 9.94 -10.58
C THR A 187 31.82 11.11 -10.05
N LEU A 188 31.24 11.96 -9.19
CA LEU A 188 31.98 13.07 -8.56
C LEU A 188 33.13 12.56 -7.69
N LYS A 189 32.91 11.48 -6.92
CA LYS A 189 33.93 10.83 -6.08
C LYS A 189 35.10 10.31 -6.92
N ALA A 190 34.79 9.63 -8.03
CA ALA A 190 35.80 9.16 -8.97
C ALA A 190 36.62 10.33 -9.56
N SER A 191 35.97 11.41 -9.99
CA SER A 191 36.67 12.60 -10.51
C SER A 191 37.59 13.27 -9.47
N LEU A 192 37.21 13.33 -8.19
CA LEU A 192 38.10 13.85 -7.15
C LEU A 192 39.31 12.92 -6.89
N ASN A 193 39.13 11.61 -6.98
CA ASN A 193 40.24 10.65 -6.86
C ASN A 193 41.22 10.80 -8.04
N ASP A 194 40.73 11.07 -9.25
CA ASP A 194 41.57 11.35 -10.41
C ASP A 194 42.39 12.63 -10.20
N VAL A 195 41.77 13.70 -9.66
CA VAL A 195 42.48 14.94 -9.29
C VAL A 195 43.54 14.67 -8.23
N ASN A 196 43.24 13.85 -7.22
CA ASN A 196 44.20 13.47 -6.18
C ASN A 196 45.42 12.75 -6.77
N THR A 197 45.18 11.83 -7.72
CA THR A 197 46.24 11.09 -8.41
C THR A 197 47.12 12.03 -9.23
N ASN A 198 46.51 12.94 -10.00
CA ASN A 198 47.25 13.91 -10.80
C ASN A 198 48.10 14.87 -9.94
N LEU A 199 47.61 15.28 -8.75
CA LEU A 199 48.40 16.10 -7.83
C LEU A 199 49.59 15.35 -7.27
N TYR A 200 49.41 14.08 -6.93
CA TYR A 200 50.51 13.22 -6.50
C TYR A 200 51.57 13.10 -7.60
N ASP A 201 51.16 12.96 -8.87
CA ASP A 201 52.10 12.90 -9.99
C ASP A 201 52.87 14.22 -10.17
N VAL A 202 52.22 15.37 -9.99
CA VAL A 202 52.88 16.69 -10.03
C VAL A 202 53.88 16.85 -8.88
N ASP A 203 53.48 16.52 -7.65
CA ASP A 203 54.35 16.55 -6.47
C ASP A 203 55.58 15.64 -6.65
N HIS A 204 55.37 14.44 -7.20
CA HIS A 204 56.44 13.50 -7.49
C HIS A 204 57.39 14.01 -8.56
N ALA A 205 56.87 14.58 -9.66
CA ALA A 205 57.69 15.14 -10.73
C ALA A 205 58.57 16.31 -10.25
N ILE A 206 58.00 17.21 -9.42
CA ILE A 206 58.74 18.31 -8.80
C ILE A 206 59.83 17.73 -7.90
N THR A 207 59.51 16.77 -7.04
CA THR A 207 60.49 16.14 -6.15
C THR A 207 61.65 15.48 -6.91
N GLN A 208 61.34 14.75 -7.98
CA GLN A 208 62.36 14.11 -8.82
C GLN A 208 63.33 15.11 -9.46
N GLU A 209 62.85 16.29 -9.89
CA GLU A 209 63.71 17.34 -10.44
C GLU A 209 64.80 17.75 -9.42
N PHE A 210 64.44 17.91 -8.15
CA PHE A 210 65.41 18.30 -7.10
C PHE A 210 66.29 17.13 -6.64
N GLU A 211 65.88 15.88 -6.86
CA GLU A 211 66.66 14.68 -6.55
C GLU A 211 67.57 14.23 -7.70
N ASP A 212 67.38 14.71 -8.94
CA ASP A 212 68.19 14.27 -10.09
C ASP A 212 69.65 14.72 -9.97
N ASN A 213 70.56 13.75 -9.83
CA ASN A 213 71.99 13.97 -9.71
C ASN A 213 72.66 14.58 -10.97
N LYS A 214 71.94 14.65 -12.09
CA LYS A 214 72.41 15.30 -13.32
C LYS A 214 72.30 16.83 -13.28
N ILE A 215 71.49 17.38 -12.38
CA ILE A 215 71.34 18.83 -12.22
C ILE A 215 72.43 19.35 -11.28
N ALA A 216 73.18 20.37 -11.72
CA ALA A 216 74.25 20.97 -10.95
C ALA A 216 73.75 21.51 -9.59
N SER A 217 74.49 21.26 -8.52
CA SER A 217 74.13 21.63 -7.14
C SER A 217 73.92 23.14 -6.95
N GLU A 218 74.68 23.96 -7.67
CA GLU A 218 74.56 25.42 -7.70
C GLU A 218 73.19 25.86 -8.24
N LEU A 219 72.71 25.20 -9.29
CA LEU A 219 71.41 25.47 -9.89
C LEU A 219 70.27 25.05 -8.96
N LYS A 220 70.41 23.89 -8.30
CA LYS A 220 69.45 23.42 -7.28
C LYS A 220 69.31 24.41 -6.13
N SER A 221 70.44 24.94 -5.64
CA SER A 221 70.45 25.94 -4.56
C SER A 221 69.68 27.21 -4.92
N ILE A 222 69.80 27.68 -6.17
CA ILE A 222 69.06 28.85 -6.68
C ILE A 222 67.55 28.57 -6.78
N LEU A 223 67.16 27.34 -7.09
CA LEU A 223 65.77 26.93 -7.29
C LEU A 223 65.05 26.51 -6.01
N LEU A 224 65.74 26.34 -4.87
CA LEU A 224 65.12 26.00 -3.58
C LEU A 224 63.94 26.92 -3.20
N PRO A 225 64.02 28.25 -3.31
CA PRO A 225 62.89 29.13 -2.99
C PRO A 225 61.69 28.96 -3.94
N ILE A 226 61.91 28.41 -5.14
CA ILE A 226 60.82 28.08 -6.09
C ILE A 226 60.17 26.75 -5.68
N ARG A 227 60.95 25.76 -5.26
CA ARG A 227 60.44 24.52 -4.67
C ARG A 227 59.54 24.80 -3.47
N ASP A 228 59.99 25.65 -2.54
CA ASP A 228 59.21 26.00 -1.35
C ASP A 228 57.84 26.60 -1.71
N LYS A 229 57.75 27.35 -2.82
CA LYS A 229 56.48 27.87 -3.34
C LYS A 229 55.59 26.76 -3.89
N TYR A 230 56.13 25.82 -4.65
CA TYR A 230 55.38 24.65 -5.11
C TYR A 230 54.86 23.83 -3.93
N ASP A 231 55.70 23.53 -2.95
CA ASP A 231 55.33 22.74 -1.77
C ASP A 231 54.22 23.43 -0.97
N THR A 232 54.27 24.76 -0.85
CA THR A 232 53.25 25.57 -0.18
C THR A 232 51.89 25.45 -0.90
N GLU A 233 51.87 25.62 -2.23
CA GLU A 233 50.63 25.56 -3.02
C GLU A 233 50.07 24.13 -3.12
N LEU A 234 50.93 23.11 -3.30
CA LEU A 234 50.52 21.71 -3.32
C LEU A 234 49.91 21.28 -1.98
N LYS A 235 50.48 21.74 -0.87
CA LYS A 235 49.90 21.49 0.46
C LYS A 235 48.53 22.14 0.61
N SER A 236 48.38 23.40 0.19
CA SER A 236 47.10 24.12 0.18
C SER A 236 46.05 23.41 -0.68
N PHE A 237 46.45 22.93 -1.87
CA PHE A 237 45.58 22.18 -2.77
C PHE A 237 45.14 20.86 -2.13
N ASN A 238 46.07 20.10 -1.55
CA ASN A 238 45.78 18.84 -0.86
C ASN A 238 44.84 19.03 0.34
N GLU A 239 44.99 20.11 1.09
CA GLU A 239 44.07 20.45 2.19
C GLU A 239 42.65 20.76 1.66
N THR A 240 42.55 21.53 0.57
CA THR A 240 41.27 21.83 -0.08
C THR A 240 40.61 20.56 -0.65
N LEU A 241 41.40 19.70 -1.30
CA LEU A 241 40.91 18.44 -1.86
C LEU A 241 40.39 17.50 -0.77
N LYS A 242 41.08 17.40 0.36
CA LYS A 242 40.59 16.65 1.53
C LYS A 242 39.24 17.17 2.04
N GLN A 243 39.06 18.50 2.07
CA GLN A 243 37.77 19.09 2.44
C GLN A 243 36.67 18.74 1.43
N LEU A 244 36.98 18.77 0.12
CA LEU A 244 36.03 18.40 -0.93
C LEU A 244 35.64 16.93 -0.86
N ILE A 245 36.59 16.02 -0.63
CA ILE A 245 36.32 14.59 -0.44
C ILE A 245 35.39 14.39 0.76
N GLY A 246 35.68 15.04 1.90
CA GLY A 246 34.81 14.98 3.07
C GLY A 246 33.38 15.48 2.78
N LYS A 247 33.21 16.49 1.92
CA LYS A 247 31.89 16.96 1.49
C LYS A 247 31.15 15.97 0.58
N ILE A 248 31.87 15.19 -0.23
CA ILE A 248 31.26 14.10 -1.00
C ILE A 248 30.81 12.98 -0.07
N ASP A 249 31.60 12.63 0.95
CA ASP A 249 31.20 11.63 1.94
C ASP A 249 29.97 12.10 2.74
N ASP A 250 29.88 13.40 3.10
CA ASP A 250 28.67 14.00 3.68
C ASP A 250 27.45 13.80 2.74
N LEU A 251 27.61 14.00 1.43
CA LEU A 251 26.53 13.79 0.45
C LEU A 251 26.13 12.32 0.32
N GLU A 252 27.08 11.39 0.42
CA GLU A 252 26.83 9.96 0.40
C GLU A 252 25.98 9.54 1.61
N ILE A 253 26.28 10.08 2.79
CA ILE A 253 25.49 9.88 4.01
C ILE A 253 24.07 10.44 3.84
N ILE A 254 23.92 11.66 3.34
CA ILE A 254 22.59 12.27 3.08
C ILE A 254 21.80 11.43 2.07
N ASN A 255 22.45 10.90 1.02
CA ASN A 255 21.79 10.07 0.03
C ASN A 255 21.33 8.73 0.63
N GLN A 256 22.11 8.14 1.53
CA GLN A 256 21.73 6.95 2.30
C GLN A 256 20.51 7.24 3.19
N GLU A 257 20.52 8.36 3.92
CA GLU A 257 19.37 8.80 4.72
C GLU A 257 18.13 9.05 3.86
N HIS A 258 18.29 9.68 2.70
CA HIS A 258 17.20 9.94 1.75
C HIS A 258 16.61 8.64 1.21
N LYS A 259 17.45 7.67 0.81
CA LYS A 259 16.99 6.33 0.40
C LYS A 259 16.21 5.64 1.51
N LYS A 260 16.73 5.66 2.74
CA LYS A 260 16.09 5.05 3.90
C LYS A 260 14.75 5.70 4.25
N ALA A 261 14.67 7.03 4.16
CA ALA A 261 13.45 7.78 4.39
C ALA A 261 12.40 7.55 3.28
N ALA A 262 12.83 7.45 2.02
CA ALA A 262 11.95 7.28 0.87
C ALA A 262 11.46 5.84 0.68
N LEU A 263 12.30 4.84 0.96
CA LEU A 263 12.06 3.44 0.59
C LEU A 263 11.94 2.48 1.77
N GLY A 264 12.39 2.88 2.97
CA GLY A 264 12.35 2.05 4.17
C GLY A 264 13.50 1.03 4.26
N GLY A 265 14.25 1.08 5.37
CA GLY A 265 15.36 0.18 5.68
C GLY A 265 16.62 0.36 4.82
N ASP A 266 17.59 -0.54 5.01
CA ASP A 266 18.82 -0.58 4.22
C ASP A 266 18.47 -1.13 2.83
N PHE A 267 18.62 -0.29 1.81
CA PHE A 267 18.34 -0.65 0.42
C PHE A 267 19.43 -1.59 -0.08
N ASP A 268 19.26 -2.89 0.15
CA ASP A 268 20.01 -3.92 -0.54
C ASP A 268 19.24 -4.30 -1.81
N GLU A 269 19.93 -4.40 -2.95
CA GLU A 269 19.35 -4.56 -4.31
C GLU A 269 18.41 -5.77 -4.47
N HIS A 270 18.26 -6.63 -3.45
CA HIS A 270 17.62 -7.94 -3.55
C HIS A 270 16.47 -8.24 -2.57
N THR A 271 16.13 -7.37 -1.61
CA THR A 271 14.86 -7.56 -0.86
C THR A 271 14.35 -6.25 -0.24
N PRO A 272 13.18 -5.69 -0.66
CA PRO A 272 12.61 -4.55 0.02
C PRO A 272 12.15 -4.95 1.43
N SER A 273 12.79 -4.36 2.44
CA SER A 273 12.39 -4.52 3.84
C SER A 273 11.08 -3.80 4.13
N TYR A 274 10.29 -4.32 5.07
CA TYR A 274 9.08 -3.70 5.59
C TYR A 274 9.33 -3.31 7.05
N PHE A 275 9.75 -2.07 7.29
CA PHE A 275 10.25 -1.61 8.58
C PHE A 275 11.37 -2.53 9.14
N GLU A 276 11.17 -3.17 10.29
CA GLU A 276 12.09 -4.12 10.91
C GLU A 276 11.97 -5.56 10.37
N TYR A 277 10.99 -5.82 9.50
CA TYR A 277 10.76 -7.12 8.88
C TYR A 277 11.45 -7.19 7.51
N LYS A 278 11.88 -8.39 7.10
CA LYS A 278 12.49 -8.63 5.79
C LYS A 278 11.50 -8.39 4.65
N SER A 279 10.21 -8.50 4.91
CA SER A 279 9.14 -8.23 3.96
C SER A 279 7.80 -7.99 4.65
N PHE A 280 6.85 -7.42 3.91
CA PHE A 280 5.47 -7.28 4.38
C PHE A 280 4.82 -8.64 4.67
N PHE A 281 5.17 -9.68 3.91
CA PHE A 281 4.68 -11.04 4.13
C PHE A 281 5.15 -11.62 5.47
N GLU A 282 6.41 -11.39 5.85
CA GLU A 282 6.93 -11.81 7.16
C GLU A 282 6.21 -11.09 8.30
N PHE A 283 5.99 -9.78 8.17
CA PHE A 283 5.20 -9.01 9.12
C PHE A 283 3.78 -9.58 9.27
N LEU A 284 3.06 -9.78 8.16
CA LEU A 284 1.71 -10.33 8.17
C LEU A 284 1.66 -11.74 8.77
N THR A 285 2.65 -12.59 8.49
CA THR A 285 2.74 -13.94 9.06
C THR A 285 2.82 -13.87 10.59
N ALA A 286 3.70 -13.03 11.12
CA ALA A 286 3.81 -12.82 12.57
C ALA A 286 2.50 -12.27 13.18
N MET A 287 1.74 -11.45 12.45
CA MET A 287 0.45 -10.93 12.91
C MET A 287 -0.66 -11.99 12.85
N ALA A 288 -0.67 -12.85 11.82
CA ALA A 288 -1.63 -13.93 11.66
C ALA A 288 -1.52 -15.01 12.74
N GLU A 289 -0.32 -15.23 13.28
CA GLU A 289 -0.13 -16.08 14.48
C GLU A 289 -0.85 -15.53 15.71
N LYS A 290 -0.98 -14.21 15.82
CA LYS A 290 -1.65 -13.52 16.94
C LYS A 290 -3.16 -13.37 16.74
N ASN A 291 -3.62 -13.28 15.49
CA ASN A 291 -5.02 -13.10 15.18
C ASN A 291 -5.43 -13.81 13.88
N LYS A 292 -6.32 -14.80 14.02
CA LYS A 292 -6.85 -15.64 12.94
C LYS A 292 -7.66 -14.91 11.86
N GLU A 293 -8.04 -13.65 12.10
CA GLU A 293 -8.74 -12.84 11.11
C GLU A 293 -7.78 -12.20 10.09
N ILE A 294 -6.47 -12.23 10.36
CA ILE A 294 -5.45 -11.78 9.43
C ILE A 294 -5.17 -12.90 8.44
N VAL A 295 -5.37 -12.60 7.17
CA VAL A 295 -5.13 -13.48 6.03
C VAL A 295 -3.81 -13.13 5.39
N LEU A 296 -3.18 -14.09 4.70
CA LEU A 296 -1.82 -13.93 4.14
C LEU A 296 -1.79 -13.80 2.62
N ASN A 297 -2.89 -14.11 1.94
CA ASN A 297 -2.98 -14.11 0.47
C ASN A 297 -4.42 -13.91 -0.01
N GLU A 298 -4.57 -13.71 -1.33
CA GLU A 298 -5.88 -13.54 -1.97
C GLU A 298 -6.81 -14.73 -1.69
N LYS A 299 -6.33 -15.97 -1.81
CA LYS A 299 -7.17 -17.16 -1.66
C LYS A 299 -7.78 -17.26 -0.26
N GLU A 300 -7.01 -16.99 0.79
CA GLU A 300 -7.51 -16.95 2.17
C GLU A 300 -8.53 -15.82 2.36
N ALA A 301 -8.24 -14.63 1.84
CA ALA A 301 -9.16 -13.49 1.89
C ALA A 301 -10.49 -13.81 1.19
N LEU A 302 -10.46 -14.37 -0.02
CA LEU A 302 -11.66 -14.75 -0.76
C LEU A 302 -12.43 -15.89 -0.07
N THR A 303 -11.72 -16.83 0.56
CA THR A 303 -12.35 -17.91 1.36
C THR A 303 -13.17 -17.31 2.51
N LYS A 304 -12.58 -16.40 3.30
CA LYS A 304 -13.29 -15.66 4.35
C LYS A 304 -14.44 -14.83 3.79
N ALA A 305 -14.25 -14.16 2.65
CA ALA A 305 -15.31 -13.39 2.01
C ALA A 305 -16.54 -14.27 1.68
N VAL A 306 -16.32 -15.46 1.08
CA VAL A 306 -17.38 -16.43 0.78
C VAL A 306 -18.10 -16.88 2.05
N GLU A 307 -17.36 -17.22 3.10
CA GLU A 307 -17.94 -17.64 4.39
C GLU A 307 -18.90 -16.57 4.94
N TYR A 308 -18.44 -15.33 5.02
CA TYR A 308 -19.23 -14.23 5.56
C TYR A 308 -20.40 -13.82 4.66
N TYR A 309 -20.23 -13.81 3.33
CA TYR A 309 -21.36 -13.58 2.43
C TYR A 309 -22.42 -14.67 2.55
N LYS A 310 -22.04 -15.93 2.73
CA LYS A 310 -22.99 -17.04 2.95
C LYS A 310 -23.76 -16.89 4.26
N LEU A 311 -23.08 -16.47 5.34
CA LEU A 311 -23.73 -16.17 6.62
C LEU A 311 -24.72 -15.00 6.48
N ALA A 312 -24.30 -13.91 5.86
CA ALA A 312 -25.18 -12.76 5.59
C ALA A 312 -26.40 -13.15 4.72
N PHE A 313 -26.19 -14.04 3.75
CA PHE A 313 -27.23 -14.50 2.82
C PHE A 313 -28.25 -15.43 3.49
N SER A 314 -27.79 -16.33 4.38
CA SER A 314 -28.66 -17.30 5.05
C SER A 314 -29.47 -16.67 6.18
N GLU A 315 -28.90 -15.71 6.92
CA GLU A 315 -29.59 -15.02 8.01
C GLU A 315 -30.70 -14.06 7.51
N GLY A 316 -30.59 -13.56 6.28
CA GLY A 316 -31.61 -12.73 5.62
C GLY A 316 -31.85 -11.36 6.26
N ARG A 317 -31.10 -10.98 7.30
CA ARG A 317 -31.21 -9.70 8.01
C ARG A 317 -30.50 -8.55 7.29
N GLU A 318 -29.39 -8.86 6.63
CA GLU A 318 -28.48 -7.85 6.04
C GLU A 318 -28.66 -7.71 4.52
N ILE A 319 -29.17 -8.74 3.85
CA ILE A 319 -29.34 -8.79 2.40
C ILE A 319 -30.83 -8.81 2.07
N ALA A 320 -31.33 -7.72 1.50
CA ALA A 320 -32.72 -7.60 1.11
C ALA A 320 -33.05 -8.44 -0.13
N GLN A 321 -34.29 -8.91 -0.21
CA GLN A 321 -34.79 -9.64 -1.39
C GLN A 321 -34.72 -8.79 -2.67
N GLY A 322 -34.51 -9.45 -3.81
CA GLY A 322 -34.41 -8.82 -5.12
C GLY A 322 -32.96 -8.56 -5.52
N ASN A 323 -32.63 -7.32 -5.92
CA ASN A 323 -31.33 -7.00 -6.52
C ASN A 323 -30.13 -7.31 -5.60
N GLN A 324 -30.23 -7.03 -4.29
CA GLN A 324 -29.15 -7.33 -3.35
C GLN A 324 -28.94 -8.84 -3.20
N GLN A 325 -30.04 -9.60 -3.08
CA GLN A 325 -29.99 -11.06 -3.04
C GLN A 325 -29.34 -11.65 -4.29
N ILE A 326 -29.71 -11.18 -5.49
CA ILE A 326 -29.14 -11.65 -6.77
C ILE A 326 -27.65 -11.33 -6.83
N GLN A 327 -27.24 -10.12 -6.41
CA GLN A 327 -25.83 -9.73 -6.41
C GLN A 327 -25.01 -10.54 -5.40
N ALA A 328 -25.55 -10.78 -4.20
CA ALA A 328 -24.88 -11.57 -3.19
C ALA A 328 -24.73 -13.03 -3.60
N SER A 329 -25.78 -13.65 -4.16
CA SER A 329 -25.68 -15.04 -4.63
C SER A 329 -24.69 -15.17 -5.80
N TYR A 330 -24.62 -14.16 -6.68
CA TYR A 330 -23.61 -14.13 -7.75
C TYR A 330 -22.20 -14.02 -7.18
N LEU A 331 -21.97 -13.10 -6.24
CA LEU A 331 -20.67 -12.93 -5.60
C LEU A 331 -20.22 -14.21 -4.91
N ILE A 332 -21.10 -14.87 -4.15
CA ILE A 332 -20.77 -16.16 -3.54
C ILE A 332 -20.34 -17.15 -4.64
N ALA A 333 -21.11 -17.27 -5.72
CA ALA A 333 -20.78 -18.19 -6.82
C ALA A 333 -19.40 -17.91 -7.45
N GLU A 334 -19.15 -16.66 -7.80
CA GLU A 334 -17.94 -16.25 -8.50
C GLU A 334 -16.70 -16.37 -7.61
N LEU A 335 -16.82 -15.99 -6.34
CA LEU A 335 -15.72 -16.16 -5.39
C LEU A 335 -15.45 -17.63 -5.10
N SER A 336 -16.49 -18.46 -4.95
CA SER A 336 -16.33 -19.93 -4.82
C SER A 336 -15.61 -20.52 -6.03
N ARG A 337 -15.91 -20.06 -7.26
CA ARG A 337 -15.21 -20.50 -8.48
C ARG A 337 -13.73 -20.15 -8.41
N ARG A 338 -13.39 -18.91 -8.06
CA ARG A 338 -12.00 -18.42 -7.99
C ARG A 338 -11.15 -19.18 -6.99
N ILE A 339 -11.72 -19.60 -5.85
CA ILE A 339 -11.01 -20.41 -4.84
C ILE A 339 -11.01 -21.92 -5.14
N GLY A 340 -11.59 -22.35 -6.27
CA GLY A 340 -11.62 -23.75 -6.73
C GLY A 340 -12.77 -24.59 -6.16
N GLN A 341 -13.79 -23.98 -5.56
CA GLN A 341 -14.97 -24.67 -5.03
C GLN A 341 -16.08 -24.79 -6.09
N SER A 342 -15.81 -25.54 -7.16
CA SER A 342 -16.63 -25.56 -8.37
C SER A 342 -18.09 -26.03 -8.18
N GLU A 343 -18.33 -27.00 -7.29
CA GLU A 343 -19.70 -27.46 -7.00
C GLU A 343 -20.52 -26.39 -6.26
N GLN A 344 -19.91 -25.70 -5.30
CA GLN A 344 -20.55 -24.60 -4.61
C GLN A 344 -20.83 -23.44 -5.58
N ALA A 345 -19.86 -23.11 -6.44
CA ALA A 345 -20.05 -22.10 -7.48
C ALA A 345 -21.26 -22.41 -8.36
N LYS A 346 -21.37 -23.65 -8.84
CA LYS A 346 -22.49 -24.14 -9.67
C LYS A 346 -23.85 -23.97 -8.98
N GLU A 347 -23.96 -24.32 -7.70
CA GLU A 347 -25.20 -24.17 -6.93
C GLU A 347 -25.64 -22.70 -6.83
N TYR A 348 -24.71 -21.80 -6.50
CA TYR A 348 -25.01 -20.38 -6.33
C TYR A 348 -25.23 -19.66 -7.67
N PHE A 349 -24.56 -20.07 -8.76
CA PHE A 349 -24.88 -19.58 -10.10
C PHE A 349 -26.32 -19.95 -10.50
N ASN A 350 -26.74 -21.21 -10.29
CA ASN A 350 -28.11 -21.62 -10.56
C ASN A 350 -29.13 -20.82 -9.72
N THR A 351 -28.82 -20.58 -8.45
CA THR A 351 -29.64 -19.76 -7.54
C THR A 351 -29.76 -18.32 -8.06
N THR A 352 -28.65 -17.72 -8.48
CA THR A 352 -28.60 -16.39 -9.07
C THR A 352 -29.47 -16.30 -10.33
N ILE A 353 -29.33 -17.28 -11.23
CA ILE A 353 -30.07 -17.34 -12.48
C ILE A 353 -31.58 -17.42 -12.22
N ARG A 354 -31.99 -18.32 -11.32
CA ARG A 354 -33.40 -18.48 -10.94
C ARG A 354 -33.98 -17.19 -10.36
N ASN A 355 -33.32 -16.61 -9.36
CA ASN A 355 -33.80 -15.40 -8.67
C ASN A 355 -33.80 -14.18 -9.62
N GLY A 356 -32.78 -14.08 -10.49
CA GLY A 356 -32.69 -13.04 -11.51
C GLY A 356 -33.82 -13.11 -12.54
N GLN A 357 -34.09 -14.30 -13.09
CA GLN A 357 -35.21 -14.52 -14.01
C GLN A 357 -36.55 -14.19 -13.37
N GLU A 358 -36.75 -14.60 -12.13
CA GLU A 358 -37.98 -14.32 -11.39
C GLU A 358 -38.20 -12.82 -11.18
N LEU A 359 -37.17 -12.08 -10.76
CA LEU A 359 -37.25 -10.62 -10.60
C LEU A 359 -37.57 -9.94 -11.93
N VAL A 360 -36.88 -10.34 -13.01
CA VAL A 360 -37.10 -9.79 -14.36
C VAL A 360 -38.52 -10.07 -14.85
N TYR A 361 -39.05 -11.26 -14.55
CA TYR A 361 -40.41 -11.63 -14.90
C TYR A 361 -41.45 -10.80 -14.12
N ARG A 362 -41.31 -10.69 -12.79
CA ARG A 362 -42.22 -9.90 -11.94
C ARG A 362 -42.26 -8.41 -12.33
N HIS A 363 -41.15 -7.88 -12.86
CA HIS A 363 -41.03 -6.47 -13.25
C HIS A 363 -40.81 -6.27 -14.76
N LYS A 364 -41.42 -7.12 -15.61
CA LYS A 364 -41.21 -7.13 -17.07
C LYS A 364 -41.44 -5.78 -17.77
N GLY A 365 -42.26 -4.89 -17.18
CA GLY A 365 -42.53 -3.54 -17.69
C GLY A 365 -41.61 -2.43 -17.19
N ASP A 366 -40.74 -2.69 -16.20
CA ASP A 366 -39.86 -1.68 -15.60
C ASP A 366 -38.39 -2.02 -15.88
N ARG A 367 -37.87 -1.45 -16.98
CA ARG A 367 -36.46 -1.63 -17.38
C ARG A 367 -35.48 -1.06 -16.36
N SER A 368 -35.84 0.00 -15.63
CA SER A 368 -34.95 0.61 -14.64
C SER A 368 -34.73 -0.34 -13.46
N ARG A 369 -35.81 -0.95 -12.95
CA ARG A 369 -35.74 -1.91 -11.82
C ARG A 369 -35.05 -3.22 -12.17
N THR A 370 -35.12 -3.64 -13.44
CA THR A 370 -34.57 -4.92 -13.90
C THR A 370 -33.17 -4.83 -14.52
N ALA A 371 -32.64 -3.63 -14.76
CA ALA A 371 -31.35 -3.43 -15.44
C ALA A 371 -30.19 -4.15 -14.73
N LEU A 372 -30.08 -3.98 -13.40
CA LEU A 372 -29.03 -4.62 -12.61
C LEU A 372 -29.15 -6.15 -12.64
N ALA A 373 -30.35 -6.68 -12.39
CA ALA A 373 -30.61 -8.12 -12.42
C ALA A 373 -30.30 -8.74 -13.79
N ARG A 374 -30.60 -8.05 -14.90
CA ARG A 374 -30.25 -8.50 -16.26
C ARG A 374 -28.76 -8.59 -16.46
N LYS A 375 -28.00 -7.58 -16.03
CA LYS A 375 -26.53 -7.57 -16.13
C LYS A 375 -25.90 -8.68 -15.30
N ILE A 376 -26.37 -8.87 -14.07
CA ILE A 376 -25.86 -9.96 -13.20
C ILE A 376 -26.24 -11.33 -13.77
N LEU A 377 -27.43 -11.47 -14.36
CA LEU A 377 -27.87 -12.71 -15.00
C LEU A 377 -26.97 -13.11 -16.17
N GLU A 378 -26.60 -12.14 -17.01
CA GLU A 378 -25.69 -12.36 -18.15
C GLU A 378 -24.33 -12.85 -17.67
N LEU A 379 -23.73 -12.15 -16.69
CA LEU A 379 -22.48 -12.55 -16.05
C LEU A 379 -22.58 -13.93 -15.40
N ALA A 380 -23.65 -14.22 -14.68
CA ALA A 380 -23.87 -15.50 -14.03
C ALA A 380 -23.93 -16.65 -15.03
N ILE A 381 -24.55 -16.46 -16.20
CA ILE A 381 -24.63 -17.47 -17.26
C ILE A 381 -23.26 -17.72 -17.89
N GLU A 382 -22.51 -16.65 -18.17
CA GLU A 382 -21.16 -16.74 -18.74
C GLU A 382 -20.20 -17.47 -17.79
N GLN A 383 -20.11 -17.02 -16.54
CA GLN A 383 -19.21 -17.61 -15.54
C GLN A 383 -19.63 -19.03 -15.13
N ALA A 384 -20.92 -19.36 -15.16
CA ALA A 384 -21.40 -20.73 -14.96
C ALA A 384 -20.94 -21.68 -16.07
N ARG A 385 -20.81 -21.21 -17.32
CA ARG A 385 -20.28 -22.02 -18.43
C ARG A 385 -18.79 -22.27 -18.25
N GLU A 386 -18.02 -21.25 -17.90
CA GLU A 386 -16.59 -21.39 -17.60
C GLU A 386 -16.36 -22.38 -16.45
N ASN A 387 -17.13 -22.28 -15.38
CA ASN A 387 -17.04 -23.20 -14.25
C ASN A 387 -17.28 -24.66 -14.67
N ARG A 388 -18.26 -24.92 -15.55
CA ARG A 388 -18.53 -26.27 -16.07
C ARG A 388 -17.39 -26.78 -16.95
N ALA A 389 -16.91 -25.94 -17.87
CA ALA A 389 -15.79 -26.31 -18.74
C ALA A 389 -14.53 -26.67 -17.92
N ALA A 390 -14.26 -25.94 -16.84
CA ALA A 390 -13.15 -26.24 -15.94
C ALA A 390 -13.33 -27.56 -15.17
N THR A 391 -14.57 -27.91 -14.77
CA THR A 391 -14.85 -29.19 -14.09
C THR A 391 -14.87 -30.41 -15.01
N GLU A 392 -15.17 -30.23 -16.30
CA GLU A 392 -15.22 -31.32 -17.29
C GLU A 392 -13.85 -31.63 -17.90
N ALA A 393 -12.85 -30.75 -17.71
CA ALA A 393 -11.48 -30.91 -18.21
C ALA A 393 -10.52 -31.63 -17.23
N ILE A 394 -11.02 -31.99 -16.03
CA ILE A 394 -10.33 -32.75 -14.98
C ILE A 394 -10.90 -34.16 -14.97
#